data_AF-A0A257EAV4-F1
#
_entry.id   AF-A0A257EAV4-F1
#
_cell.length_a   1.000
_cell.length_b   1.000
_cell.length_c   1.000
_cell.angle_alpha   90.00
_cell.angle_beta   90.00
_cell.angle_gamma   90.00
#
_symmetry.space_group_name_H-M   'P 1'
#
loop_
_entity.id
_entity.type
_entity.pdbx_description
1 polymer ?
#
loop_
_entity_poly.entity_id
_entity_poly.type
_entity_poly.pdbx_seq_one_letter_code
_entity_poly.pdbx_strand_id
1 'polypeptide(L)'
;MEADILAGVAGATTGYDARFVLPYVQMYEFEGLLFTDPTAFEWVEDGWSDNTKQALEAVVKKFATPEEINNSRETAPSKRILQIFPEGTYSKTEHGPLIAESIGIDAIRAKCPAFSEWVGRLQAWGA
;
A
#
# COMPACT_ATOMS: atom_id res chain seq x y z
N MET A 1 -17.40 -2.61 5.79
CA MET A 1 -16.90 -1.94 4.58
C MET A 1 -16.98 -2.84 3.36
N GLU A 2 -16.16 -3.89 3.21
CA GLU A 2 -16.20 -4.71 1.98
C GLU A 2 -17.51 -5.50 1.81
N ALA A 3 -18.12 -5.96 2.90
CA ALA A 3 -19.46 -6.54 2.87
C ALA A 3 -20.53 -5.53 2.39
N ASP A 4 -20.39 -4.26 2.77
CA ASP A 4 -21.32 -3.20 2.35
C ASP A 4 -21.14 -2.86 0.87
N ILE A 5 -19.87 -2.85 0.39
CA ILE A 5 -19.56 -2.70 -1.04
C ILE A 5 -20.18 -3.85 -1.83
N LEU A 6 -20.03 -5.08 -1.35
CA LEU A 6 -20.59 -6.27 -1.99
C LEU A 6 -22.13 -6.20 -2.07
N ALA A 7 -22.78 -5.83 -0.96
CA ALA A 7 -24.23 -5.64 -0.91
C ALA A 7 -24.68 -4.52 -1.87
N GLY A 8 -23.93 -3.43 -1.95
CA GLY A 8 -24.18 -2.33 -2.90
C GLY A 8 -24.07 -2.76 -4.36
N VAL A 9 -23.02 -3.50 -4.72
CA VAL A 9 -22.83 -4.05 -6.08
C VAL A 9 -23.96 -5.02 -6.43
N ALA A 10 -24.36 -5.89 -5.50
CA ALA A 10 -25.47 -6.82 -5.70
C ALA A 10 -26.81 -6.11 -5.93
N GLY A 11 -27.06 -5.00 -5.22
CA GLY A 11 -28.28 -4.20 -5.38
C GLY A 11 -28.29 -3.32 -6.64
N ALA A 12 -27.13 -2.97 -7.18
CA ALA A 12 -26.99 -2.04 -8.32
C ALA A 12 -26.83 -2.73 -9.69
N THR A 13 -26.68 -4.05 -9.74
CA THR A 13 -26.39 -4.79 -10.97
C THR A 13 -27.39 -5.92 -11.22
N THR A 14 -27.73 -6.17 -12.48
CA THR A 14 -28.49 -7.35 -12.89
C THR A 14 -27.52 -8.48 -13.22
N GLY A 15 -27.80 -9.70 -12.74
CA GLY A 15 -26.91 -10.85 -12.94
C GLY A 15 -25.71 -10.91 -11.99
N TYR A 16 -25.79 -10.26 -10.83
CA TYR A 16 -24.80 -10.40 -9.77
C TYR A 16 -24.59 -11.88 -9.39
N ASP A 17 -23.33 -12.28 -9.31
CA ASP A 17 -22.92 -13.60 -8.85
C ASP A 17 -21.69 -13.47 -7.97
N ALA A 18 -21.83 -13.85 -6.70
CA ALA A 18 -20.78 -13.75 -5.70
C ALA A 18 -19.51 -14.57 -6.05
N ARG A 19 -19.61 -15.52 -6.98
CA ARG A 19 -18.46 -16.29 -7.48
C ARG A 19 -17.48 -15.47 -8.32
N PHE A 20 -17.91 -14.30 -8.82
CA PHE A 20 -17.10 -13.47 -9.74
C PHE A 20 -16.77 -12.08 -9.16
N VAL A 21 -17.07 -11.83 -7.88
CA VAL A 21 -16.85 -10.53 -7.25
C VAL A 21 -16.04 -10.67 -5.96
N LEU A 22 -14.79 -10.19 -5.97
CA LEU A 22 -13.94 -10.07 -4.78
C LEU A 22 -13.64 -8.61 -4.45
N PRO A 23 -14.37 -7.97 -3.53
CA PRO A 23 -13.98 -6.64 -3.09
C PRO A 23 -12.72 -6.72 -2.23
N TYR A 24 -11.85 -5.75 -2.42
CA TYR A 24 -10.76 -5.41 -1.51
C TYR A 24 -10.62 -3.92 -1.48
N VAL A 25 -10.44 -3.38 -0.27
CA VAL A 25 -10.13 -1.98 -0.10
C VAL A 25 -8.75 -1.89 0.53
N GLN A 26 -7.80 -1.37 -0.23
CA GLN A 26 -6.60 -0.81 0.37
C GLN A 26 -7.06 0.39 1.20
N MET A 27 -7.14 0.22 2.53
CA MET A 27 -7.79 1.19 3.44
C MET A 27 -7.29 2.63 3.25
N TYR A 28 -6.03 2.79 2.88
CA TYR A 28 -5.39 4.08 2.65
C TYR A 28 -4.90 4.20 1.21
N GLU A 29 -3.61 4.44 1.01
CA GLU A 29 -3.02 4.59 -0.32
C GLU A 29 -2.12 3.40 -0.62
N PHE A 30 -1.86 3.16 -1.91
CA PHE A 30 -0.87 2.19 -2.37
C PHE A 30 0.50 2.41 -1.72
N GLU A 31 0.89 3.68 -1.54
CA GLU A 31 2.13 4.07 -0.89
C GLU A 31 2.26 3.57 0.56
N GLY A 32 1.14 3.23 1.23
CA GLY A 32 1.18 2.58 2.54
C GLY A 32 1.92 1.24 2.49
N LEU A 33 1.71 0.46 1.42
CA LEU A 33 2.40 -0.81 1.23
C LEU A 33 3.91 -0.66 1.04
N LEU A 34 4.37 0.47 0.49
CA LEU A 34 5.80 0.71 0.23
C LEU A 34 6.61 0.83 1.53
N PHE A 35 5.98 1.23 2.64
CA PHE A 35 6.61 1.24 3.96
C PHE A 35 6.94 -0.17 4.51
N THR A 36 6.62 -1.23 3.76
CA THR A 36 7.12 -2.60 4.02
C THR A 36 8.64 -2.63 4.12
N ASP A 37 9.35 -1.90 3.26
CA ASP A 37 10.81 -1.77 3.33
C ASP A 37 11.26 -0.34 3.02
N PRO A 38 11.58 0.47 4.05
CA PRO A 38 12.17 1.79 3.87
C PRO A 38 13.43 1.84 3.01
N THR A 39 14.22 0.75 2.94
CA THR A 39 15.47 0.74 2.15
C THR A 39 15.19 0.71 0.65
N ALA A 40 14.08 0.10 0.23
CA ALA A 40 13.69 0.04 -1.19
C ALA A 40 13.40 1.42 -1.80
N PHE A 41 13.27 2.47 -0.98
CA PHE A 41 13.17 3.84 -1.49
C PHE A 41 14.49 4.39 -2.08
N GLU A 42 15.59 3.62 -2.04
CA GLU A 42 16.85 3.95 -2.71
C GLU A 42 16.72 4.12 -4.24
N TRP A 43 15.65 3.57 -4.84
CA TRP A 43 15.30 3.79 -6.24
C TRP A 43 14.93 5.25 -6.57
N VAL A 44 14.71 6.11 -5.57
CA VAL A 44 14.55 7.55 -5.74
C VAL A 44 15.94 8.20 -5.64
N GLU A 45 16.80 7.90 -6.62
CA GLU A 45 18.25 8.16 -6.55
C GLU A 45 18.58 9.63 -6.22
N ASP A 46 17.91 10.58 -6.88
CA ASP A 46 18.15 12.02 -6.70
C ASP A 46 17.76 12.55 -5.30
N GLY A 47 16.89 11.83 -4.58
CA GLY A 47 16.40 12.20 -3.26
C GLY A 47 16.84 11.28 -2.13
N TRP A 48 17.62 10.24 -2.44
CA TRP A 48 18.05 9.24 -1.48
C TRP A 48 19.22 9.74 -0.63
N SER A 49 19.11 9.52 0.68
CA SER A 49 20.16 9.83 1.65
C SER A 49 19.94 9.06 2.95
N ASP A 50 20.97 8.97 3.79
CA ASP A 50 20.83 8.40 5.14
C ASP A 50 19.75 9.11 5.96
N ASN A 51 19.59 10.42 5.78
CA ASN A 51 18.54 11.20 6.47
C ASN A 51 17.14 10.79 5.98
N THR A 52 16.96 10.65 4.67
CA THR A 52 15.70 10.19 4.04
C THR A 52 15.35 8.79 4.55
N LYS A 53 16.32 7.88 4.55
CA LYS A 53 16.16 6.51 5.07
C LYS A 53 15.74 6.50 6.54
N GLN A 54 16.47 7.21 7.39
CA GLN A 54 16.16 7.28 8.83
C GLN A 54 14.77 7.86 9.09
N ALA A 55 14.35 8.86 8.30
CA ALA A 55 13.02 9.44 8.42
C ALA A 55 11.91 8.44 8.03
N LEU A 56 12.08 7.66 6.96
CA LEU A 56 11.15 6.58 6.59
C LEU A 56 11.08 5.50 7.67
N GLU A 57 12.21 5.04 8.19
CA GLU A 57 12.26 4.07 9.28
C GLU A 57 11.59 4.59 10.56
N ALA A 58 11.77 5.88 10.86
CA ALA A 58 11.13 6.53 11.99
C ALA A 58 9.61 6.62 11.85
N VAL A 59 9.07 6.63 10.61
CA VAL A 59 7.63 6.48 10.38
C VAL A 59 7.21 5.05 10.70
N VAL A 60 7.86 4.04 10.12
CA VAL A 60 7.50 2.62 10.30
C VAL A 60 7.49 2.22 11.78
N LYS A 61 8.47 2.68 12.57
CA LYS A 61 8.57 2.39 14.01
C LYS A 61 7.37 2.86 14.85
N LYS A 62 6.51 3.74 14.31
CA LYS A 62 5.34 4.28 15.02
C LYS A 62 4.07 3.44 14.86
N PHE A 63 4.10 2.41 14.01
CA PHE A 63 2.93 1.60 13.65
C PHE A 63 3.26 0.11 13.75
N ALA A 64 2.25 -0.72 13.99
CA ALA A 64 2.48 -2.16 14.06
C ALA A 64 2.67 -2.77 12.67
N THR A 65 1.97 -2.21 11.67
CA THR A 65 2.04 -2.66 10.27
C THR A 65 2.07 -1.46 9.31
N PRO A 66 2.56 -1.64 8.06
CA PRO A 66 2.45 -0.61 7.03
C PRO A 66 1.00 -0.22 6.71
N GLU A 67 0.06 -1.14 6.88
CA GLU A 67 -1.37 -0.92 6.64
C GLU A 67 -1.99 0.09 7.61
N GLU A 68 -1.37 0.34 8.77
CA GLU A 68 -1.83 1.30 9.78
C GLU A 68 -1.28 2.72 9.57
N ILE A 69 -0.39 2.93 8.59
CA ILE A 69 0.28 4.23 8.37
C ILE A 69 -0.70 5.23 7.75
N ASN A 70 -1.65 5.75 8.53
CA ASN A 70 -2.45 6.92 8.18
C ASN A 70 -3.19 7.46 9.41
N ASN A 71 -2.90 8.72 9.79
CA ASN A 71 -3.52 9.34 10.95
C ASN A 71 -4.40 10.55 10.59
N SER A 72 -4.28 11.09 9.38
CA SER A 72 -5.04 12.24 8.89
C SER A 72 -4.76 12.48 7.40
N ARG A 73 -5.54 13.35 6.75
CA ARG A 73 -5.33 13.75 5.35
C ARG A 73 -3.94 14.34 5.11
N GLU A 74 -3.43 15.10 6.07
CA GLU A 74 -2.11 15.75 6.04
C GLU A 74 -0.97 14.76 6.30
N THR A 75 -1.28 13.61 6.90
CA THR A 75 -0.31 12.57 7.28
C THR A 75 -0.57 11.22 6.60
N ALA A 76 -1.27 11.27 5.46
CA ALA A 76 -1.45 10.13 4.56
C ALA A 76 -0.09 9.59 4.08
N PRO A 77 0.01 8.29 3.74
CA PRO A 77 1.28 7.67 3.35
C PRO A 77 2.08 8.48 2.33
N SER A 78 1.42 8.93 1.27
CA SER A 78 2.10 9.64 0.20
C SER A 78 2.54 11.05 0.58
N LYS A 79 1.80 11.72 1.49
CA LYS A 79 2.18 13.03 2.01
C LYS A 79 3.41 12.93 2.91
N ARG A 80 3.55 11.84 3.67
CA ARG A 80 4.76 11.56 4.46
C ARG A 80 5.97 11.38 3.55
N ILE A 81 5.84 10.57 2.50
CA ILE A 81 6.94 10.35 1.55
C ILE A 81 7.34 11.67 0.89
N LEU A 82 6.38 12.45 0.38
CA LEU A 82 6.64 13.75 -0.24
C LEU A 82 7.30 14.76 0.71
N GLN A 83 7.04 14.70 2.01
CA GLN A 83 7.67 15.56 3.01
C GLN A 83 9.08 15.11 3.41
N ILE A 84 9.35 13.80 3.32
CA ILE A 84 10.65 13.20 3.67
C ILE A 84 11.65 13.43 2.54
N PHE A 85 11.21 13.33 1.29
CA PHE A 85 12.05 13.52 0.13
C PHE A 85 12.22 15.00 -0.23
N PRO A 86 13.39 15.42 -0.78
CA PRO A 86 13.54 16.75 -1.34
C PRO A 86 12.49 17.05 -2.40
N GLU A 87 12.03 18.30 -2.46
CA GLU A 87 10.97 18.70 -3.39
C GLU A 87 11.33 18.34 -4.83
N GLY A 88 10.41 17.69 -5.54
CA GLY A 88 10.58 17.30 -6.94
C GLY A 88 11.34 15.99 -7.17
N THR A 89 11.87 15.33 -6.14
CA THR A 89 12.63 14.07 -6.32
C THR A 89 11.74 12.83 -6.31
N TYR A 90 10.72 12.78 -5.44
CA TYR A 90 9.78 11.66 -5.40
C TYR A 90 8.58 11.86 -6.33
N SER A 91 8.44 10.94 -7.28
CA SER A 91 7.31 10.81 -8.20
C SER A 91 6.54 9.52 -7.94
N LYS A 92 5.26 9.62 -7.58
CA LYS A 92 4.40 8.46 -7.27
C LYS A 92 4.26 7.50 -8.45
N THR A 93 4.13 8.05 -9.65
CA THR A 93 3.86 7.29 -10.88
C THR A 93 5.09 6.56 -11.38
N GLU A 94 6.27 7.13 -11.17
CA GLU A 94 7.53 6.55 -11.61
C GLU A 94 8.11 5.63 -10.54
N HIS A 95 8.27 6.11 -9.31
CA HIS A 95 8.97 5.38 -8.25
C HIS A 95 8.08 4.37 -7.53
N GLY A 96 6.78 4.63 -7.40
CA GLY A 96 5.88 3.76 -6.65
C GLY A 96 5.92 2.29 -7.12
N PRO A 97 5.73 2.01 -8.43
CA PRO A 97 5.85 0.67 -8.98
C PRO A 97 7.26 0.06 -8.81
N LEU A 98 8.32 0.83 -9.05
CA LEU A 98 9.71 0.36 -8.93
C LEU A 98 10.05 -0.07 -7.50
N ILE A 99 9.65 0.74 -6.52
CA ILE A 99 9.83 0.42 -5.10
C ILE A 99 9.04 -0.84 -4.75
N ALA A 100 7.77 -0.94 -5.15
CA ALA A 100 6.97 -2.14 -4.86
C ALA A 100 7.55 -3.41 -5.49
N GLU A 101 8.03 -3.32 -6.74
CA GLU A 101 8.70 -4.41 -7.43
C GLU A 101 9.97 -4.84 -6.68
N SER A 102 10.79 -3.89 -6.26
CA SER A 102 12.00 -4.15 -5.48
C SER A 102 11.73 -4.79 -4.12
N ILE A 103 10.63 -4.42 -3.45
CA ILE A 103 10.21 -5.03 -2.18
C ILE A 103 9.75 -6.47 -2.42
N GLY A 104 9.00 -6.67 -3.50
CA GLY A 104 8.42 -7.96 -3.85
C GLY A 104 7.15 -8.30 -3.06
N ILE A 105 6.25 -9.04 -3.73
CA ILE A 105 4.93 -9.34 -3.19
C ILE A 105 4.98 -10.15 -1.88
N ASP A 106 5.94 -11.06 -1.72
CA ASP A 106 6.03 -11.91 -0.53
C ASP A 106 6.39 -11.11 0.72
N ALA A 107 7.30 -10.12 0.60
CA ALA A 107 7.64 -9.24 1.71
C ALA A 107 6.46 -8.34 2.10
N ILE A 108 5.72 -7.82 1.11
CA ILE A 108 4.51 -7.03 1.36
C ILE A 108 3.47 -7.89 2.09
N ARG A 109 3.20 -9.12 1.60
CA ARG A 109 2.26 -10.05 2.22
C ARG A 109 2.66 -10.47 3.64
N ALA A 110 3.96 -10.53 3.94
CA ALA A 110 4.45 -10.87 5.27
C ALA A 110 4.19 -9.75 6.30
N LYS A 111 4.10 -8.49 5.86
CA LYS A 111 3.91 -7.33 6.75
C LYS A 111 2.54 -6.67 6.68
N CYS A 112 1.74 -7.00 5.67
CA CYS A 112 0.41 -6.41 5.41
C CYS A 112 -0.67 -7.51 5.43
N PRO A 113 -1.24 -7.83 6.61
CA PRO A 113 -2.20 -8.93 6.77
C PRO A 113 -3.44 -8.82 5.89
N ALA A 114 -4.06 -7.64 5.74
CA ALA A 114 -5.28 -7.50 4.95
C ALA A 114 -5.00 -7.68 3.45
N PHE A 115 -3.91 -7.10 2.94
CA PHE A 115 -3.43 -7.36 1.58
C PHE A 115 -3.11 -8.85 1.37
N SER A 116 -2.46 -9.48 2.35
CA SER A 116 -2.11 -10.90 2.30
C SER A 116 -3.33 -11.82 2.21
N GLU A 117 -4.36 -11.55 3.01
CA GLU A 117 -5.62 -12.29 2.97
C GLU A 117 -6.28 -12.15 1.60
N TRP A 118 -6.36 -10.93 1.07
CA TRP A 118 -6.95 -10.70 -0.25
C TRP A 118 -6.20 -11.42 -1.37
N VAL A 119 -4.87 -11.33 -1.41
CA VAL A 119 -4.05 -12.07 -2.38
C VAL A 119 -4.24 -13.57 -2.23
N GLY A 120 -4.32 -14.09 -0.99
CA GLY A 120 -4.60 -15.50 -0.75
C GLY A 120 -5.95 -15.95 -1.32
N ARG A 121 -7.00 -15.14 -1.16
CA ARG A 121 -8.32 -15.39 -1.74
C ARG A 121 -8.30 -15.33 -3.26
N LEU A 122 -7.53 -14.41 -3.85
CA LEU A 122 -7.32 -14.35 -5.30
C LEU A 122 -6.57 -15.57 -5.84
N GLN A 123 -5.54 -16.05 -5.14
CA GLN A 123 -4.77 -17.22 -5.55
C GLN A 123 -5.60 -18.50 -5.50
N ALA A 124 -6.55 -18.59 -4.57
CA ALA A 124 -7.51 -19.69 -4.48
C ALA A 124 -8.74 -19.48 -5.39
N TRP A 125 -8.79 -18.41 -6.19
CA TRP A 125 -9.97 -18.06 -6.97
C TRP A 125 -10.17 -19.02 -8.15
N GLY A 126 -11.26 -19.77 -8.13
CA GLY A 126 -11.58 -20.74 -9.18
C GLY A 126 -10.84 -22.07 -9.05
N ALA A 127 -10.11 -22.30 -7.94
CA ALA A 127 -9.67 -23.62 -7.52
C ALA A 127 -10.83 -24.49 -7.01
#